data_AF-A0A3C1VTN8-F1
#
_entry.id   AF-A0A3C1VTN8-F1
#
_cell.length_a   1.000
_cell.length_b   1.000
_cell.length_c   1.000
_cell.angle_alpha   90.00
_cell.angle_beta   90.00
_cell.angle_gamma   90.00
#
_symmetry.space_group_name_H-M   'P 1'
#
loop_
_entity.id
_entity.type
_entity.pdbx_description
1 polymer ?
#
loop_
_entity_poly.entity_id
_entity_poly.type
_entity_poly.pdbx_seq_one_letter_code
_entity_poly.pdbx_strand_id
1 'polypeptide(L)'
;MQPKTKSRLAPLILLARSLLSLTLAQLFLLSQSAFAQDVASDGDFEEGQSQYQLACAECHEGALLEAPQRTALALFPPERIVQSLESGIMATAGMALTRDEKRQVAYYLTGGRYDENQTDTASFSCEPGLSPGAKLTRALAWNGWGGEVGNTRYRANETTLTKDNVGQLQLKWAFAFPNATRSRAQPVVTPEVVFTGSQDGTIYALDSDNGCPLWTFNADGEVRGSLFVDTDDEGVPETILFGDFTAHAYAVNAQTGELLWKTKVHDHEAAIVTGSVIAHEDTLIVPLSSLEVILASRTDYQCCTFRGALVALSISTGEELWRTHTTDRPRPTILSSAGTQQYGPSGA
;
A
#
# COMPACT_ATOMS: atom_id res chain seq x y z
N MET A 1 57.50 9.90 -44.65
CA MET A 1 57.90 11.13 -45.37
C MET A 1 56.65 11.84 -45.88
N GLN A 2 56.60 13.18 -45.88
CA GLN A 2 55.66 13.94 -46.73
C GLN A 2 56.25 14.10 -48.14
N PRO A 3 55.41 14.36 -49.15
CA PRO A 3 55.15 15.75 -49.61
C PRO A 3 53.61 16.03 -49.67
N LYS A 4 53.04 17.25 -49.61
CA LYS A 4 53.33 18.56 -50.24
C LYS A 4 53.14 18.51 -51.79
N THR A 5 52.45 19.42 -52.48
CA THR A 5 51.71 20.66 -52.11
C THR A 5 50.86 21.18 -53.29
N LYS A 6 49.82 22.01 -53.01
CA LYS A 6 49.25 23.08 -53.89
C LYS A 6 48.50 22.63 -55.19
N SER A 7 47.66 23.44 -55.86
CA SER A 7 46.77 24.60 -55.52
C SER A 7 46.07 25.14 -56.80
N ARG A 8 45.03 25.99 -56.67
CA ARG A 8 44.40 26.87 -57.72
C ARG A 8 43.48 26.16 -58.73
N LEU A 9 42.53 26.80 -59.44
CA LEU A 9 41.79 28.08 -59.31
C LEU A 9 40.49 27.98 -60.14
N ALA A 10 39.49 28.85 -59.90
CA ALA A 10 38.21 28.85 -60.63
C ALA A 10 38.08 29.96 -61.70
N PRO A 11 37.35 29.70 -62.81
CA PRO A 11 36.64 30.74 -63.58
C PRO A 11 35.26 30.28 -64.16
N LEU A 12 34.30 31.14 -64.55
CA LEU A 12 33.88 32.46 -64.03
C LEU A 12 32.50 32.86 -64.63
N ILE A 13 31.53 33.36 -63.83
CA ILE A 13 30.17 33.81 -64.24
C ILE A 13 29.36 32.72 -65.03
N LEU A 14 28.14 32.82 -65.60
CA LEU A 14 26.99 33.73 -65.81
C LEU A 14 25.70 32.91 -65.47
N LEU A 15 24.45 33.33 -65.22
CA LEU A 15 23.58 34.52 -64.98
C LEU A 15 22.23 33.91 -64.42
N ALA A 16 21.17 34.57 -63.93
CA ALA A 16 20.89 35.78 -63.14
C ALA A 16 19.35 35.86 -62.89
N ARG A 17 18.85 36.90 -62.18
CA ARG A 17 17.42 37.21 -61.81
C ARG A 17 16.82 36.36 -60.67
N SER A 18 15.95 36.89 -59.79
CA SER A 18 15.74 38.28 -59.31
C SER A 18 14.78 38.29 -58.10
N LEU A 19 14.83 39.33 -57.24
CA LEU A 19 13.76 39.83 -56.34
C LEU A 19 13.06 38.78 -55.42
N LEU A 20 13.15 38.85 -54.09
CA LEU A 20 12.56 39.95 -53.31
C LEU A 20 13.19 40.12 -51.90
N SER A 21 13.10 41.34 -51.39
CA SER A 21 13.77 41.89 -50.22
C SER A 21 13.11 41.62 -48.85
N LEU A 22 13.96 41.47 -47.82
CA LEU A 22 13.82 41.90 -46.42
C LEU A 22 12.44 41.81 -45.72
N THR A 23 12.40 41.06 -44.61
CA THR A 23 11.72 41.53 -43.39
C THR A 23 12.44 41.07 -42.11
N LEU A 24 12.44 41.97 -41.11
CA LEU A 24 12.91 41.90 -39.72
C LEU A 24 13.54 40.60 -39.17
N ALA A 25 14.75 40.75 -38.63
CA ALA A 25 15.28 39.86 -37.60
C ALA A 25 14.70 40.26 -36.22
N GLN A 26 13.77 39.46 -35.69
CA GLN A 26 13.33 39.53 -34.29
C GLN A 26 12.52 38.26 -33.93
N LEU A 27 13.18 37.26 -33.32
CA LEU A 27 12.62 36.18 -32.46
C LEU A 27 13.68 35.06 -32.27
N PHE A 28 14.81 35.39 -31.67
CA PHE A 28 15.81 34.42 -31.18
C PHE A 28 16.10 34.61 -29.68
N LEU A 29 15.03 34.89 -28.92
CA LEU A 29 15.00 34.71 -27.47
C LEU A 29 14.52 33.28 -27.17
N LEU A 30 15.38 32.30 -27.47
CA LEU A 30 15.16 30.93 -27.03
C LEU A 30 15.25 30.90 -25.50
N SER A 31 14.16 30.48 -24.88
CA SER A 31 13.95 30.40 -23.45
C SER A 31 15.10 29.68 -22.73
N GLN A 32 15.97 30.45 -22.07
CA GLN A 32 16.74 29.94 -20.94
C GLN A 32 15.82 29.87 -19.72
N SER A 33 14.85 28.96 -19.78
CA SER A 33 14.18 28.45 -18.59
C SER A 33 15.24 27.67 -17.82
N ALA A 34 15.91 28.33 -16.88
CA ALA A 34 16.86 27.69 -15.99
C ALA A 34 16.13 26.56 -15.24
N PHE A 35 16.84 25.46 -14.97
CA PHE A 35 16.31 24.40 -14.12
C PHE A 35 16.02 24.98 -12.73
N ALA A 36 14.74 25.12 -12.41
CA ALA A 36 14.30 25.03 -11.03
C ALA A 36 14.53 23.56 -10.63
N GLN A 37 15.71 23.28 -10.07
CA GLN A 37 15.82 22.21 -9.10
C GLN A 37 15.13 22.75 -7.85
N ASP A 38 14.06 22.11 -7.38
CA ASP A 38 13.35 22.58 -6.20
C ASP A 38 14.27 22.53 -4.99
N VAL A 39 14.74 23.71 -4.58
CA VAL A 39 15.41 23.93 -3.30
C VAL A 39 14.32 23.91 -2.24
N ALA A 40 13.88 22.69 -1.93
CA ALA A 40 12.90 22.38 -0.90
C ALA A 40 13.41 22.95 0.43
N SER A 41 12.83 24.09 0.82
CA SER A 41 13.46 25.04 1.75
C SER A 41 13.13 24.74 3.21
N ASP A 42 13.69 25.53 4.13
CA ASP A 42 13.29 25.53 5.55
C ASP A 42 11.77 25.72 5.73
N GLY A 43 11.09 26.37 4.77
CA GLY A 43 9.64 26.54 4.75
C GLY A 43 8.82 25.24 4.75
N ASP A 44 9.34 24.12 4.21
CA ASP A 44 8.66 22.81 4.33
C ASP A 44 8.66 22.31 5.77
N PHE A 45 9.73 22.61 6.51
CA PHE A 45 9.90 22.21 7.90
C PHE A 45 9.06 23.12 8.82
N GLU A 46 8.98 24.41 8.51
CA GLU A 46 8.11 25.37 9.19
C GLU A 46 6.62 25.09 8.93
N GLU A 47 6.22 24.75 7.70
CA GLU A 47 4.84 24.34 7.39
C GLU A 47 4.52 23.00 8.07
N GLY A 48 5.45 22.02 8.02
CA GLY A 48 5.32 20.77 8.76
C GLY A 48 5.16 20.97 10.27
N GLN A 49 5.82 21.99 10.84
CA GLN A 49 5.63 22.40 12.23
C GLN A 49 4.24 23.00 12.47
N SER A 50 3.78 23.88 11.58
CA SER A 50 2.45 24.51 11.62
C SER A 50 1.34 23.45 11.64
N GLN A 51 1.39 22.53 10.67
CA GLN A 51 0.43 21.44 10.51
C GLN A 51 0.48 20.44 11.68
N TYR A 52 1.68 20.10 12.18
CA TYR A 52 1.80 19.29 13.41
C TYR A 52 1.17 20.01 14.62
N GLN A 53 1.42 21.31 14.78
CA GLN A 53 0.90 22.10 15.89
C GLN A 53 -0.63 22.25 15.85
N LEU A 54 -1.21 22.23 14.65
CA LEU A 54 -2.67 22.32 14.42
C LEU A 54 -3.39 20.97 14.55
N ALA A 55 -2.84 19.88 13.99
CA ALA A 55 -3.56 18.61 13.83
C ALA A 55 -3.08 17.46 14.72
N CYS A 56 -1.89 17.56 15.33
CA CYS A 56 -1.22 16.42 15.99
C CYS A 56 -0.79 16.71 17.44
N ALA A 57 -0.33 17.93 17.74
CA ALA A 57 0.32 18.26 19.01
C ALA A 57 -0.56 18.04 20.25
N GLU A 58 -1.88 18.26 20.14
CA GLU A 58 -2.82 18.02 21.25
C GLU A 58 -2.74 16.59 21.80
N CYS A 59 -2.62 15.58 20.92
CA CYS A 59 -2.44 14.20 21.34
C CYS A 59 -0.98 13.84 21.67
N HIS A 60 -0.02 14.35 20.88
CA HIS A 60 1.36 13.86 20.85
C HIS A 60 2.36 14.60 21.76
N GLU A 61 1.96 15.69 22.43
CA GLU A 61 2.74 16.38 23.48
C GLU A 61 2.26 16.01 24.91
N GLY A 62 1.68 14.81 25.09
CA GLY A 62 1.50 14.19 26.42
C GLY A 62 0.10 14.20 27.01
N ALA A 63 -0.92 14.74 26.34
CA ALA A 63 -2.30 14.70 26.84
C ALA A 63 -2.93 13.29 26.77
N LEU A 64 -2.54 12.48 25.76
CA LEU A 64 -3.04 11.12 25.58
C LEU A 64 -1.94 10.10 25.90
N LEU A 65 -2.10 9.34 26.99
CA LEU A 65 -1.11 8.36 27.47
C LEU A 65 -0.82 7.21 26.48
N GLU A 66 -1.76 6.95 25.58
CA GLU A 66 -1.69 5.89 24.57
C GLU A 66 -1.05 6.38 23.25
N ALA A 67 -0.83 7.69 23.12
CA ALA A 67 -0.18 8.29 21.96
C ALA A 67 1.36 8.31 22.11
N PRO A 68 2.13 7.89 21.09
CA PRO A 68 3.58 8.04 21.11
C PRO A 68 3.95 9.52 21.16
N GLN A 69 4.82 9.90 22.10
CA GLN A 69 5.29 11.28 22.22
C GLN A 69 6.08 11.71 20.99
N ARG A 70 6.17 13.02 20.69
CA ARG A 70 6.96 13.54 19.55
C ARG A 70 8.39 13.01 19.50
N THR A 71 9.05 12.85 20.66
CA THR A 71 10.39 12.27 20.78
C THR A 71 10.50 10.81 20.36
N ALA A 72 9.40 10.05 20.38
CA ALA A 72 9.32 8.69 19.84
C ALA A 72 8.97 8.68 18.35
N LEU A 73 8.14 9.64 17.88
CA LEU A 73 7.85 9.82 16.45
C LEU A 73 9.12 10.19 15.66
N ALA A 74 10.03 10.95 16.27
CA ALA A 74 11.34 11.29 15.69
C ALA A 74 12.30 10.09 15.48
N LEU A 75 11.94 8.90 15.94
CA LEU A 75 12.70 7.65 15.71
C LEU A 75 12.12 6.81 14.56
N PHE A 76 11.11 7.30 13.86
CA PHE A 76 10.50 6.65 12.70
C PHE A 76 11.03 7.22 11.37
N PRO A 77 11.10 6.42 10.29
CA PRO A 77 11.32 6.95 8.95
C PRO A 77 10.12 7.80 8.49
N PRO A 78 10.32 8.83 7.64
CA PRO A 78 9.26 9.73 7.20
C PRO A 78 8.15 9.00 6.42
N GLU A 79 8.49 7.97 5.64
CA GLU A 79 7.56 7.09 4.91
C GLU A 79 6.48 6.55 5.83
N ARG A 80 6.88 6.12 7.04
CA ARG A 80 6.00 5.56 8.06
C ARG A 80 5.11 6.61 8.71
N ILE A 81 5.55 7.86 8.83
CA ILE A 81 4.70 8.95 9.32
C ILE A 81 3.64 9.30 8.25
N VAL A 82 4.06 9.45 6.99
CA VAL A 82 3.13 9.68 5.85
C VAL A 82 2.13 8.54 5.75
N GLN A 83 2.58 7.28 5.71
CA GLN A 83 1.69 6.12 5.64
C GLN A 83 0.74 6.05 6.84
N SER A 84 1.20 6.41 8.05
CA SER A 84 0.34 6.48 9.23
C SER A 84 -0.75 7.56 9.13
N LEU A 85 -0.51 8.64 8.37
CA LEU A 85 -1.46 9.73 8.08
C LEU A 85 -2.28 9.50 6.78
N GLU A 86 -1.86 8.58 5.91
CA GLU A 86 -2.60 8.21 4.68
C GLU A 86 -3.57 7.04 4.93
N SER A 87 -3.09 5.91 5.46
CA SER A 87 -3.90 4.68 5.63
C SER A 87 -3.69 3.95 6.98
N GLY A 88 -2.83 4.47 7.86
CA GLY A 88 -2.56 3.89 9.18
C GLY A 88 -3.44 4.43 10.32
N ILE A 89 -2.93 4.32 11.57
CA ILE A 89 -3.71 4.63 12.78
C ILE A 89 -3.99 6.13 12.97
N MET A 90 -3.24 6.99 12.30
CA MET A 90 -3.43 8.44 12.30
C MET A 90 -4.15 8.93 11.03
N ALA A 91 -4.68 8.04 10.18
CA ALA A 91 -5.36 8.41 8.94
C ALA A 91 -6.50 9.41 9.21
N THR A 92 -7.25 9.24 10.30
CA THR A 92 -8.28 10.18 10.78
C THR A 92 -7.76 11.60 11.04
N ALA A 93 -6.55 11.77 11.59
CA ALA A 93 -5.93 13.08 11.75
C ALA A 93 -5.42 13.61 10.40
N GLY A 94 -4.82 12.73 9.60
CA GLY A 94 -4.39 13.00 8.23
C GLY A 94 -5.52 13.27 7.23
N MET A 95 -6.79 12.99 7.52
CA MET A 95 -7.92 13.36 6.65
C MET A 95 -8.07 14.87 6.51
N ALA A 96 -7.58 15.65 7.48
CA ALA A 96 -7.55 17.11 7.41
C ALA A 96 -6.36 17.68 6.62
N LEU A 97 -5.40 16.82 6.21
CA LEU A 97 -4.15 17.22 5.56
C LEU A 97 -4.13 16.75 4.10
N THR A 98 -3.66 17.61 3.20
CA THR A 98 -3.26 17.23 1.84
C THR A 98 -2.05 16.30 1.86
N ARG A 99 -1.72 15.71 0.70
CA ARG A 99 -0.58 14.78 0.60
C ARG A 99 0.74 15.42 1.01
N ASP A 100 0.94 16.68 0.63
CA ASP A 100 2.18 17.41 0.86
C ASP A 100 2.29 17.89 2.31
N GLU A 101 1.18 18.32 2.93
CA GLU A 101 1.15 18.61 4.36
C GLU A 101 1.50 17.37 5.22
N LYS A 102 1.09 16.15 4.81
CA LYS A 102 1.51 14.90 5.50
C LYS A 102 3.02 14.66 5.39
N ARG A 103 3.61 14.94 4.22
CA ARG A 103 5.05 14.80 3.94
C ARG A 103 5.86 15.86 4.70
N GLN A 104 5.34 17.08 4.81
CA GLN A 104 5.91 18.16 5.59
C GLN A 104 5.85 17.85 7.11
N VAL A 105 4.72 17.34 7.63
CA VAL A 105 4.61 16.84 9.01
C VAL A 105 5.59 15.70 9.28
N ALA A 106 5.78 14.78 8.34
CA ALA A 106 6.77 13.72 8.44
C ALA A 106 8.22 14.27 8.47
N TYR A 107 8.52 15.27 7.65
CA TYR A 107 9.82 15.94 7.63
C TYR A 107 10.10 16.71 8.92
N TYR A 108 9.12 17.46 9.44
CA TYR A 108 9.19 18.13 10.73
C TYR A 108 9.45 17.16 11.88
N LEU A 109 8.74 16.04 11.91
CA LEU A 109 8.83 15.06 13.00
C LEU A 109 10.14 14.27 13.00
N THR A 110 10.67 13.91 11.83
CA THR A 110 11.77 12.95 11.70
C THR A 110 13.10 13.56 11.28
N GLY A 111 13.08 14.76 10.67
CA GLY A 111 14.21 15.37 9.98
C GLY A 111 14.57 14.70 8.64
N GLY A 112 13.93 13.59 8.27
CA GLY A 112 14.06 12.94 6.97
C GLY A 112 12.95 13.39 6.01
N ARG A 113 13.27 13.55 4.72
CA ARG A 113 12.26 13.82 3.69
C ARG A 113 11.72 12.51 3.12
N TYR A 114 10.42 12.47 2.86
CA TYR A 114 9.75 11.37 2.14
C TYR A 114 10.25 11.31 0.70
N ASP A 115 10.70 10.14 0.22
CA ASP A 115 11.11 9.98 -1.19
C ASP A 115 9.94 9.51 -2.06
N GLU A 116 9.41 10.42 -2.88
CA GLU A 116 8.35 10.12 -3.85
C GLU A 116 8.80 9.24 -5.03
N ASN A 117 10.11 9.15 -5.28
CA ASN A 117 10.70 8.39 -6.38
C ASN A 117 11.30 7.06 -5.91
N GLN A 118 11.05 6.67 -4.64
CA GLN A 118 11.37 5.34 -4.14
C GLN A 118 10.43 4.31 -4.78
N THR A 119 10.72 3.99 -6.03
CA THR A 119 10.04 2.96 -6.81
C THR A 119 10.30 1.61 -6.14
N ASP A 120 9.26 0.82 -5.85
CA ASP A 120 9.36 -0.48 -5.14
C ASP A 120 10.01 -1.61 -5.96
N THR A 121 10.97 -1.28 -6.82
CA THR A 121 12.12 -2.15 -7.09
C THR A 121 12.96 -2.29 -5.82
N ALA A 122 12.39 -2.95 -4.82
CA ALA A 122 13.10 -3.43 -3.66
C ALA A 122 14.19 -4.41 -4.14
N SER A 123 15.43 -3.91 -4.21
CA SER A 123 16.58 -4.68 -4.68
C SER A 123 16.99 -5.68 -3.60
N PHE A 124 16.26 -6.80 -3.55
CA PHE A 124 16.50 -7.87 -2.60
C PHE A 124 17.90 -8.42 -2.82
N SER A 125 18.71 -8.45 -1.77
CA SER A 125 20.13 -8.80 -1.85
C SER A 125 20.39 -10.32 -1.94
N CYS A 126 19.47 -11.05 -2.57
CA CYS A 126 19.51 -12.49 -2.75
C CYS A 126 18.67 -12.93 -3.97
N GLU A 127 19.08 -14.03 -4.61
CA GLU A 127 18.40 -14.60 -5.77
C GLU A 127 17.44 -15.71 -5.32
N PRO A 128 16.19 -15.77 -5.83
CA PRO A 128 15.31 -16.92 -5.61
C PRO A 128 15.82 -18.19 -6.31
N GLY A 129 15.44 -19.36 -5.80
CA GLY A 129 15.71 -20.65 -6.43
C GLY A 129 14.82 -20.91 -7.65
N LEU A 130 13.60 -20.37 -7.64
CA LEU A 130 12.72 -20.33 -8.82
C LEU A 130 13.14 -19.21 -9.77
N SER A 131 13.27 -19.52 -11.06
CA SER A 131 13.56 -18.52 -12.09
C SER A 131 12.38 -17.56 -12.31
N PRO A 132 12.61 -16.28 -12.65
CA PRO A 132 11.52 -15.35 -12.98
C PRO A 132 10.61 -15.90 -14.08
N GLY A 133 9.30 -15.92 -13.82
CA GLY A 133 8.30 -16.50 -14.73
C GLY A 133 8.23 -18.04 -14.75
N ALA A 134 8.93 -18.74 -13.85
CA ALA A 134 8.67 -20.15 -13.59
C ALA A 134 7.27 -20.31 -12.99
N LYS A 135 6.49 -21.26 -13.51
CA LYS A 135 5.20 -21.61 -12.92
C LYS A 135 5.38 -22.38 -11.62
N LEU A 136 4.57 -22.04 -10.63
CA LEU A 136 4.33 -22.88 -9.46
C LEU A 136 3.69 -24.20 -9.91
N THR A 137 4.03 -25.28 -9.22
CA THR A 137 3.58 -26.65 -9.54
C THR A 137 3.08 -27.42 -8.31
N ARG A 138 3.16 -26.82 -7.11
CA ARG A 138 2.82 -27.47 -5.85
C ARG A 138 1.58 -26.88 -5.22
N ALA A 139 0.69 -27.79 -4.84
CA ALA A 139 -0.54 -27.46 -4.16
C ALA A 139 -0.33 -26.70 -2.85
N LEU A 140 -1.34 -25.93 -2.45
CA LEU A 140 -1.35 -25.22 -1.16
C LEU A 140 -1.03 -26.16 0.01
N ALA A 141 0.02 -25.84 0.74
CA ALA A 141 0.31 -26.47 2.01
C ALA A 141 -0.62 -25.91 3.09
N TRP A 142 -0.74 -24.59 3.23
CA TRP A 142 -1.63 -23.92 4.20
C TRP A 142 -2.35 -22.74 3.55
N ASN A 143 -3.69 -22.71 3.59
CA ASN A 143 -4.51 -21.63 3.04
C ASN A 143 -5.25 -20.83 4.13
N GLY A 144 -5.28 -19.50 3.97
CA GLY A 144 -6.04 -18.59 4.83
C GLY A 144 -5.71 -18.64 6.32
N TRP A 145 -6.59 -18.01 7.10
CA TRP A 145 -6.47 -17.95 8.56
C TRP A 145 -6.52 -19.33 9.23
N GLY A 146 -7.39 -20.20 8.70
CA GLY A 146 -7.74 -21.49 9.27
C GLY A 146 -6.85 -22.67 8.88
N GLY A 147 -6.13 -22.59 7.76
CA GLY A 147 -5.42 -23.72 7.12
C GLY A 147 -6.33 -24.62 6.27
N GLU A 148 -7.61 -24.69 6.62
CA GLU A 148 -8.67 -25.52 6.02
C GLU A 148 -10.05 -24.89 6.30
N VAL A 149 -11.09 -25.34 5.58
CA VAL A 149 -12.49 -24.83 5.72
C VAL A 149 -13.01 -24.90 7.17
N GLY A 150 -12.64 -25.95 7.92
CA GLY A 150 -13.02 -26.12 9.33
C GLY A 150 -12.40 -25.11 10.29
N ASN A 151 -11.45 -24.28 9.83
CA ASN A 151 -10.75 -23.25 10.63
C ASN A 151 -10.11 -23.77 11.94
N THR A 152 -9.76 -25.05 11.99
CA THR A 152 -9.21 -25.71 13.20
C THR A 152 -7.83 -25.19 13.58
N ARG A 153 -7.08 -24.65 12.61
CA ARG A 153 -5.65 -24.29 12.70
C ARG A 153 -4.78 -25.47 13.16
N TYR A 154 -5.23 -26.69 12.88
CA TYR A 154 -4.57 -27.95 13.22
C TYR A 154 -4.04 -28.67 11.97
N ARG A 155 -3.06 -29.56 12.16
CA ARG A 155 -2.38 -30.29 11.08
C ARG A 155 -2.31 -31.77 11.44
N ALA A 156 -3.39 -32.49 11.19
CA ALA A 156 -3.51 -33.92 11.52
C ALA A 156 -2.41 -34.79 10.88
N ASN A 157 -1.90 -34.38 9.72
CA ASN A 157 -0.90 -35.12 8.95
C ASN A 157 0.55 -34.64 9.18
N GLU A 158 0.80 -33.76 10.15
CA GLU A 158 2.16 -33.34 10.48
C GLU A 158 2.93 -34.48 11.16
N THR A 159 4.03 -34.92 10.54
CA THR A 159 4.87 -36.03 11.00
C THR A 159 6.37 -35.73 11.01
N THR A 160 6.78 -34.56 10.50
CA THR A 160 8.18 -34.10 10.48
C THR A 160 8.56 -33.50 11.83
N LEU A 161 7.68 -32.66 12.39
CA LEU A 161 7.89 -32.03 13.70
C LEU A 161 7.15 -32.80 14.80
N THR A 162 7.90 -33.24 15.80
CA THR A 162 7.44 -34.06 16.92
C THR A 162 7.92 -33.48 18.25
N LYS A 163 7.34 -33.95 19.36
CA LYS A 163 7.76 -33.54 20.72
C LYS A 163 9.22 -33.86 21.01
N ASP A 164 9.78 -34.87 20.34
CA ASP A 164 11.13 -35.38 20.57
C ASP A 164 12.19 -34.65 19.73
N ASN A 165 11.81 -33.99 18.63
CA ASN A 165 12.74 -33.27 17.74
C ASN A 165 12.52 -31.75 17.68
N VAL A 166 11.42 -31.20 18.18
CA VAL A 166 11.13 -29.74 18.14
C VAL A 166 12.24 -28.87 18.77
N GLY A 167 12.96 -29.40 19.78
CA GLY A 167 14.12 -28.74 20.39
C GLY A 167 15.38 -28.68 19.51
N GLN A 168 15.35 -29.26 18.29
CA GLN A 168 16.44 -29.24 17.31
C GLN A 168 16.20 -28.21 16.19
N LEU A 169 15.07 -27.47 16.23
CA LEU A 169 14.73 -26.45 15.23
C LEU A 169 15.79 -25.34 15.17
N GLN A 170 16.05 -24.88 13.95
CA GLN A 170 16.94 -23.77 13.63
C GLN A 170 16.26 -22.82 12.65
N LEU A 171 16.70 -21.56 12.62
CA LEU A 171 16.20 -20.56 11.67
C LEU A 171 16.69 -20.91 10.25
N LYS A 172 15.78 -21.26 9.34
CA LYS A 172 16.09 -21.54 7.92
C LYS A 172 16.45 -20.25 7.17
N TRP A 173 15.57 -19.25 7.26
CA TRP A 173 15.74 -17.91 6.73
C TRP A 173 14.88 -16.92 7.55
N ALA A 174 15.08 -15.62 7.37
CA ALA A 174 14.24 -14.57 7.93
C ALA A 174 14.05 -13.45 6.91
N PHE A 175 12.81 -12.97 6.76
CA PHE A 175 12.45 -11.84 5.92
C PHE A 175 12.05 -10.64 6.80
N ALA A 176 12.46 -9.43 6.42
CA ALA A 176 12.18 -8.20 7.14
C ALA A 176 11.36 -7.25 6.26
N PHE A 177 10.12 -6.98 6.67
CA PHE A 177 9.25 -6.00 6.01
C PHE A 177 9.84 -4.58 6.17
N PRO A 178 10.07 -3.81 5.09
CA PRO A 178 10.57 -2.45 5.17
C PRO A 178 9.71 -1.56 6.07
N ASN A 179 10.35 -0.76 6.94
CA ASN A 179 9.74 0.27 7.81
C ASN A 179 8.59 -0.20 8.76
N ALA A 180 8.28 -1.49 8.78
CA ALA A 180 7.21 -2.07 9.58
C ALA A 180 7.60 -2.25 11.06
N THR A 181 6.61 -2.14 11.94
CA THR A 181 6.71 -2.55 13.36
C THR A 181 5.65 -3.57 13.76
N ARG A 182 4.76 -3.96 12.84
CA ARG A 182 3.80 -5.04 13.02
C ARG A 182 3.74 -5.87 11.75
N SER A 183 3.87 -7.19 11.90
CA SER A 183 3.34 -8.14 10.91
C SER A 183 2.05 -8.70 11.49
N ARG A 184 0.99 -8.73 10.66
CA ARG A 184 -0.39 -9.09 11.09
C ARG A 184 -1.08 -10.04 10.13
N ALA A 185 -0.78 -9.95 8.83
CA ALA A 185 -1.17 -10.95 7.86
C ALA A 185 -0.61 -12.31 8.27
N GLN A 186 -1.46 -13.33 8.26
CA GLN A 186 -1.01 -14.72 8.34
C GLN A 186 -0.68 -15.20 6.92
N PRO A 187 0.52 -15.76 6.69
CA PRO A 187 0.95 -16.20 5.37
C PRO A 187 0.16 -17.41 4.87
N VAL A 188 0.01 -17.48 3.54
CA VAL A 188 -0.36 -18.68 2.79
C VAL A 188 0.94 -19.36 2.33
N VAL A 189 0.98 -20.69 2.37
CA VAL A 189 2.23 -21.45 2.16
C VAL A 189 2.02 -22.59 1.17
N THR A 190 2.98 -22.79 0.27
CA THR A 190 3.17 -24.02 -0.52
C THR A 190 4.59 -24.57 -0.30
N PRO A 191 4.91 -25.77 -0.81
CA PRO A 191 6.30 -26.27 -0.88
C PRO A 191 7.24 -25.50 -1.84
N GLU A 192 6.77 -24.43 -2.49
CA GLU A 192 7.54 -23.57 -3.41
C GLU A 192 7.57 -22.11 -2.92
N VAL A 193 6.42 -21.57 -2.48
CA VAL A 193 6.24 -20.14 -2.21
C VAL A 193 5.47 -19.86 -0.91
N VAL A 194 5.78 -18.75 -0.25
CA VAL A 194 5.07 -18.19 0.89
C VAL A 194 4.50 -16.82 0.50
N PHE A 195 3.18 -16.69 0.43
CA PHE A 195 2.51 -15.42 0.17
C PHE A 195 2.16 -14.71 1.47
N THR A 196 2.49 -13.43 1.61
CA THR A 196 2.15 -12.61 2.79
C THR A 196 1.92 -11.15 2.45
N GLY A 197 0.91 -10.54 3.09
CA GLY A 197 0.76 -9.09 3.14
C GLY A 197 1.67 -8.44 4.19
N SER A 198 1.77 -7.10 4.15
CA SER A 198 2.65 -6.30 5.02
C SER A 198 1.94 -5.09 5.64
N GLN A 199 2.67 -4.36 6.50
CA GLN A 199 2.17 -3.12 7.11
C GLN A 199 2.00 -2.01 6.07
N ASP A 200 2.94 -1.90 5.13
CA ASP A 200 2.98 -0.89 4.06
C ASP A 200 1.91 -1.10 2.98
N GLY A 201 1.43 -2.35 2.79
CA GLY A 201 0.42 -2.72 1.79
C GLY A 201 0.95 -3.67 0.71
N THR A 202 2.25 -3.96 0.73
CA THR A 202 2.89 -4.89 -0.20
C THR A 202 2.52 -6.35 0.10
N ILE A 203 2.02 -7.04 -0.92
CA ILE A 203 2.00 -8.50 -1.01
C ILE A 203 3.37 -8.96 -1.50
N TYR A 204 3.97 -9.90 -0.78
CA TYR A 204 5.20 -10.59 -1.17
C TYR A 204 4.89 -12.04 -1.50
N ALA A 205 5.40 -12.52 -2.63
CA ALA A 205 5.59 -13.94 -2.90
C ALA A 205 7.04 -14.31 -2.59
N LEU A 206 7.31 -14.97 -1.47
CA LEU A 206 8.66 -15.35 -1.03
C LEU A 206 8.97 -16.79 -1.44
N ASP A 207 10.15 -17.04 -2.00
CA ASP A 207 10.69 -18.39 -2.19
C ASP A 207 10.76 -19.12 -0.84
N SER A 208 10.16 -20.31 -0.74
CA SER A 208 10.04 -21.05 0.52
C SER A 208 11.37 -21.66 1.02
N ASP A 209 12.38 -21.75 0.16
CA ASP A 209 13.70 -22.29 0.50
C ASP A 209 14.66 -21.25 1.06
N ASN A 210 14.63 -20.01 0.59
CA ASN A 210 15.56 -18.96 1.04
C ASN A 210 14.92 -17.63 1.48
N GLY A 211 13.60 -17.43 1.29
CA GLY A 211 12.90 -16.20 1.65
C GLY A 211 13.10 -15.04 0.67
N CYS A 212 13.73 -15.26 -0.48
CA CYS A 212 13.92 -14.24 -1.52
C CYS A 212 12.61 -14.01 -2.28
N PRO A 213 12.15 -12.76 -2.47
CA PRO A 213 10.93 -12.50 -3.21
C PRO A 213 11.01 -12.87 -4.70
N LEU A 214 9.98 -13.55 -5.18
CA LEU A 214 9.72 -13.90 -6.57
C LEU A 214 9.07 -12.71 -7.32
N TRP A 215 8.12 -12.06 -6.65
CA TRP A 215 7.41 -10.86 -7.11
C TRP A 215 6.81 -10.12 -5.90
N THR A 216 6.44 -8.85 -6.12
CA THR A 216 5.68 -8.01 -5.18
C THR A 216 4.48 -7.35 -5.86
N PHE A 217 3.43 -7.07 -5.09
CA PHE A 217 2.27 -6.27 -5.52
C PHE A 217 1.90 -5.25 -4.44
N ASN A 218 1.64 -4.00 -4.80
CA ASN A 218 1.34 -2.93 -3.85
C ASN A 218 -0.17 -2.63 -3.79
N ALA A 219 -0.79 -2.81 -2.63
CA ALA A 219 -2.14 -2.32 -2.34
C ALA A 219 -2.14 -0.86 -1.88
N ASP A 220 -3.32 -0.23 -1.81
CA ASP A 220 -3.49 1.17 -1.39
C ASP A 220 -3.28 1.40 0.13
N GLY A 221 -3.25 0.34 0.94
CA GLY A 221 -2.96 0.42 2.38
C GLY A 221 -2.67 -0.94 3.01
N GLU A 222 -2.47 -0.95 4.34
CA GLU A 222 -2.06 -2.15 5.10
C GLU A 222 -2.92 -3.39 4.78
N VAL A 223 -2.28 -4.46 4.33
CA VAL A 223 -2.92 -5.78 4.19
C VAL A 223 -2.78 -6.51 5.52
N ARG A 224 -3.72 -6.23 6.42
CA ARG A 224 -3.75 -6.80 7.78
C ARG A 224 -4.28 -8.24 7.82
N GLY A 225 -5.25 -8.56 6.96
CA GLY A 225 -5.92 -9.87 6.94
C GLY A 225 -4.96 -10.99 6.50
N SER A 226 -5.33 -12.23 6.81
CA SER A 226 -4.74 -13.36 6.08
C SER A 226 -5.22 -13.32 4.63
N LEU A 227 -4.30 -13.58 3.70
CA LEU A 227 -4.63 -13.79 2.29
C LEU A 227 -5.39 -15.11 2.16
N PHE A 228 -6.33 -15.19 1.22
CA PHE A 228 -6.90 -16.46 0.77
C PHE A 228 -6.39 -16.74 -0.64
N VAL A 229 -6.08 -18.00 -0.96
CA VAL A 229 -5.68 -18.38 -2.33
C VAL A 229 -6.69 -19.35 -2.91
N ASP A 230 -7.16 -19.02 -4.11
CA ASP A 230 -7.96 -19.88 -4.97
C ASP A 230 -7.05 -20.65 -5.95
N THR A 231 -7.48 -21.83 -6.37
CA THR A 231 -6.60 -22.86 -6.96
C THR A 231 -7.24 -23.65 -8.08
N ASP A 232 -6.41 -24.19 -8.98
CA ASP A 232 -6.82 -25.16 -10.00
C ASP A 232 -7.25 -26.52 -9.41
N ASP A 233 -7.71 -27.45 -10.27
CA ASP A 233 -8.12 -28.81 -9.91
C ASP A 233 -6.97 -29.63 -9.25
N GLU A 234 -5.71 -29.28 -9.53
CA GLU A 234 -4.52 -29.84 -8.90
C GLU A 234 -4.16 -29.18 -7.55
N GLY A 235 -4.85 -28.11 -7.15
CA GLY A 235 -4.67 -27.36 -5.91
C GLY A 235 -3.53 -26.33 -5.92
N VAL A 236 -2.97 -26.02 -7.10
CA VAL A 236 -1.88 -25.05 -7.32
C VAL A 236 -2.44 -23.62 -7.26
N PRO A 237 -1.71 -22.64 -6.70
CA PRO A 237 -2.15 -21.24 -6.65
C PRO A 237 -2.48 -20.63 -8.03
N GLU A 238 -3.71 -20.14 -8.20
CA GLU A 238 -4.10 -19.32 -9.35
C GLU A 238 -4.33 -17.86 -8.96
N THR A 239 -5.16 -17.61 -7.93
CA THR A 239 -5.59 -16.25 -7.55
C THR A 239 -5.42 -15.99 -6.05
N ILE A 240 -4.73 -14.91 -5.69
CA ILE A 240 -4.61 -14.40 -4.32
C ILE A 240 -5.69 -13.35 -4.09
N LEU A 241 -6.49 -13.57 -3.05
CA LEU A 241 -7.65 -12.78 -2.66
C LEU A 241 -7.43 -12.15 -1.29
N PHE A 242 -7.65 -10.84 -1.17
CA PHE A 242 -7.46 -10.10 0.08
C PHE A 242 -8.26 -8.78 0.09
N GLY A 243 -8.22 -8.07 1.21
CA GLY A 243 -8.69 -6.69 1.33
C GLY A 243 -7.80 -5.87 2.26
N ASP A 244 -7.91 -4.55 2.19
CA ASP A 244 -6.94 -3.61 2.76
C ASP A 244 -7.54 -2.56 3.73
N PHE A 245 -6.65 -1.74 4.28
CA PHE A 245 -6.98 -0.61 5.15
C PHE A 245 -7.59 0.61 4.43
N THR A 246 -7.97 0.51 3.15
CA THR A 246 -8.66 1.58 2.41
C THR A 246 -10.06 1.16 1.90
N ALA A 247 -10.57 0.03 2.40
CA ALA A 247 -11.83 -0.60 1.99
C ALA A 247 -11.88 -1.00 0.51
N HIS A 248 -10.74 -1.47 -0.03
CA HIS A 248 -10.69 -2.24 -1.26
C HIS A 248 -10.56 -3.74 -0.97
N ALA A 249 -11.11 -4.55 -1.87
CA ALA A 249 -10.79 -5.95 -2.05
C ALA A 249 -10.09 -6.13 -3.41
N TYR A 250 -9.25 -7.16 -3.52
CA TYR A 250 -8.38 -7.40 -4.66
C TYR A 250 -8.35 -8.87 -5.04
N ALA A 251 -8.18 -9.13 -6.34
CA ALA A 251 -7.65 -10.39 -6.87
C ALA A 251 -6.34 -10.12 -7.62
N VAL A 252 -5.31 -10.90 -7.30
CA VAL A 252 -3.97 -10.81 -7.89
C VAL A 252 -3.54 -12.20 -8.36
N ASN A 253 -2.95 -12.30 -9.54
CA ASN A 253 -2.47 -13.57 -10.07
C ASN A 253 -1.33 -14.14 -9.19
N ALA A 254 -1.49 -15.38 -8.71
CA ALA A 254 -0.55 -15.99 -7.78
C ALA A 254 0.83 -16.32 -8.38
N GLN A 255 0.90 -16.43 -9.71
CA GLN A 255 2.10 -16.78 -10.45
C GLN A 255 2.94 -15.53 -10.78
N THR A 256 2.29 -14.40 -11.11
CA THR A 256 2.96 -13.20 -11.65
C THR A 256 2.88 -11.95 -10.76
N GLY A 257 1.96 -11.88 -9.80
CA GLY A 257 1.68 -10.66 -9.03
C GLY A 257 0.84 -9.62 -9.80
N GLU A 258 0.34 -9.95 -10.99
CA GLU A 258 -0.48 -9.04 -11.80
C GLU A 258 -1.90 -8.87 -11.23
N LEU A 259 -2.40 -7.63 -11.20
CA LEU A 259 -3.76 -7.32 -10.77
C LEU A 259 -4.79 -7.88 -11.75
N LEU A 260 -5.72 -8.70 -11.24
CA LEU A 260 -6.88 -9.18 -12.00
C LEU A 260 -8.05 -8.21 -11.87
N TRP A 261 -8.40 -7.84 -10.63
CA TRP A 261 -9.39 -6.80 -10.33
C TRP A 261 -9.17 -6.16 -8.96
N LYS A 262 -9.75 -4.97 -8.78
CA LYS A 262 -9.80 -4.21 -7.52
C LYS A 262 -11.19 -3.61 -7.36
N THR A 263 -11.85 -3.90 -6.25
CA THR A 263 -13.23 -3.47 -5.96
C THR A 263 -13.28 -2.69 -4.66
N LYS A 264 -13.79 -1.44 -4.70
CA LYS A 264 -14.06 -0.65 -3.49
C LYS A 264 -15.31 -1.20 -2.81
N VAL A 265 -15.16 -1.85 -1.67
CA VAL A 265 -16.25 -2.59 -1.00
C VAL A 265 -17.11 -1.73 -0.08
N HIS A 266 -16.74 -0.47 0.20
CA HIS A 266 -17.57 0.47 0.95
C HIS A 266 -17.24 1.93 0.65
N ASP A 267 -18.25 2.82 0.63
CA ASP A 267 -18.06 4.23 0.26
C ASP A 267 -17.75 5.19 1.41
N HIS A 268 -18.16 4.86 2.63
CA HIS A 268 -17.90 5.69 3.82
C HIS A 268 -16.40 5.84 4.08
N GLU A 269 -15.93 7.08 4.22
CA GLU A 269 -14.50 7.45 4.28
C GLU A 269 -13.71 6.70 5.36
N ALA A 270 -14.35 6.41 6.50
CA ALA A 270 -13.74 5.69 7.62
C ALA A 270 -13.86 4.15 7.52
N ALA A 271 -14.29 3.58 6.40
CA ALA A 271 -14.42 2.13 6.24
C ALA A 271 -13.07 1.48 5.93
N ILE A 272 -12.87 0.25 6.43
CA ILE A 272 -11.63 -0.53 6.28
C ILE A 272 -11.93 -2.04 6.26
N VAL A 273 -11.06 -2.85 5.66
CA VAL A 273 -11.08 -4.32 5.82
C VAL A 273 -10.00 -4.70 6.85
N THR A 274 -10.42 -5.30 7.97
CA THR A 274 -9.48 -5.73 9.04
C THR A 274 -9.49 -7.22 9.34
N GLY A 275 -10.59 -7.91 8.99
CA GLY A 275 -10.68 -9.36 9.07
C GLY A 275 -10.02 -10.01 7.85
N SER A 276 -9.54 -11.24 8.02
CA SER A 276 -9.19 -12.10 6.90
C SER A 276 -10.42 -12.33 6.01
N VAL A 277 -10.21 -12.32 4.70
CA VAL A 277 -11.23 -12.77 3.75
C VAL A 277 -11.31 -14.30 3.75
N ILE A 278 -12.41 -14.85 3.27
CA ILE A 278 -12.56 -16.28 2.97
C ILE A 278 -13.21 -16.43 1.59
N ALA A 279 -12.85 -17.46 0.83
CA ALA A 279 -13.52 -17.76 -0.43
C ALA A 279 -14.05 -19.20 -0.46
N HIS A 280 -15.11 -19.44 -1.25
CA HIS A 280 -15.70 -20.76 -1.47
C HIS A 280 -16.51 -20.74 -2.77
N GLU A 281 -16.25 -21.72 -3.66
CA GLU A 281 -16.71 -21.66 -5.07
C GLU A 281 -16.29 -20.31 -5.69
N ASP A 282 -16.99 -19.74 -6.68
CA ASP A 282 -16.67 -18.40 -7.23
C ASP A 282 -17.02 -17.23 -6.28
N THR A 283 -17.14 -17.44 -4.95
CA THR A 283 -17.54 -16.37 -4.00
C THR A 283 -16.46 -16.04 -2.99
N LEU A 284 -15.95 -14.80 -3.03
CA LEU A 284 -15.14 -14.17 -1.99
C LEU A 284 -16.03 -13.43 -0.98
N ILE A 285 -15.87 -13.71 0.31
CA ILE A 285 -16.52 -12.98 1.40
C ILE A 285 -15.55 -12.01 2.07
N VAL A 286 -15.91 -10.72 2.06
CA VAL A 286 -15.12 -9.60 2.59
C VAL A 286 -15.82 -9.00 3.82
N PRO A 287 -15.20 -9.05 5.02
CA PRO A 287 -15.75 -8.44 6.23
C PRO A 287 -15.38 -6.95 6.34
N LEU A 288 -16.38 -6.09 6.51
CA LEU A 288 -16.18 -4.64 6.66
C LEU A 288 -16.11 -4.21 8.13
N SER A 289 -15.22 -3.26 8.41
CA SER A 289 -15.07 -2.60 9.73
C SER A 289 -14.90 -1.08 9.52
N SER A 290 -14.79 -0.29 10.60
CA SER A 290 -14.57 1.16 10.49
C SER A 290 -13.70 1.78 11.59
N LEU A 291 -13.04 2.88 11.24
CA LEU A 291 -12.38 3.81 12.15
C LEU A 291 -13.32 4.87 12.76
N GLU A 292 -14.65 4.76 12.60
CA GLU A 292 -15.60 5.71 13.23
C GLU A 292 -15.40 5.84 14.75
N VAL A 293 -14.90 4.81 15.44
CA VAL A 293 -14.53 4.89 16.88
C VAL A 293 -13.44 5.92 17.17
N ILE A 294 -12.54 6.19 16.20
CA ILE A 294 -11.51 7.24 16.31
C ILE A 294 -12.16 8.61 16.01
N LEU A 295 -12.95 8.70 14.94
CA LEU A 295 -13.65 9.94 14.57
C LEU A 295 -14.64 10.40 15.65
N ALA A 296 -15.25 9.48 16.41
CA ALA A 296 -16.12 9.76 17.55
C ALA A 296 -15.46 10.59 18.67
N SER A 297 -14.13 10.66 18.72
CA SER A 297 -13.41 11.54 19.66
C SER A 297 -13.56 13.03 19.31
N ARG A 298 -13.82 13.35 18.03
CA ARG A 298 -14.00 14.73 17.58
C ARG A 298 -15.41 15.23 17.92
N THR A 299 -15.49 16.37 18.58
CA THR A 299 -16.77 16.97 18.98
C THR A 299 -17.62 17.47 17.82
N ASP A 300 -17.02 17.72 16.64
CA ASP A 300 -17.70 18.12 15.40
C ASP A 300 -18.18 16.94 14.54
N TYR A 301 -17.80 15.70 14.88
CA TYR A 301 -18.14 14.52 14.09
C TYR A 301 -19.51 13.93 14.42
N GLN A 302 -20.26 13.59 13.36
CA GLN A 302 -21.62 13.08 13.45
C GLN A 302 -21.67 11.55 13.60
N CYS A 303 -21.00 11.01 14.63
CA CYS A 303 -20.94 9.56 14.82
C CYS A 303 -22.32 8.98 15.21
N CYS A 304 -22.71 7.77 14.79
CA CYS A 304 -21.99 6.85 13.93
C CYS A 304 -22.90 6.43 12.76
N THR A 305 -22.42 6.63 11.54
CA THR A 305 -23.16 6.44 10.27
C THR A 305 -22.68 5.23 9.47
N PHE A 306 -21.52 4.65 9.81
CA PHE A 306 -21.07 3.38 9.27
C PHE A 306 -21.98 2.23 9.71
N ARG A 307 -22.13 1.24 8.84
CA ARG A 307 -23.01 0.09 9.03
C ARG A 307 -22.30 -1.19 8.60
N GLY A 308 -21.66 -1.87 9.56
CA GLY A 308 -20.93 -3.12 9.35
C GLY A 308 -21.69 -4.14 8.49
N ALA A 309 -20.94 -4.87 7.67
CA ALA A 309 -21.48 -5.82 6.71
C ALA A 309 -20.47 -6.89 6.31
N LEU A 310 -21.00 -7.98 5.75
CA LEU A 310 -20.28 -8.86 4.85
C LEU A 310 -20.67 -8.50 3.41
N VAL A 311 -19.68 -8.36 2.54
CA VAL A 311 -19.85 -8.22 1.09
C VAL A 311 -19.38 -9.49 0.43
N ALA A 312 -20.15 -10.01 -0.54
CA ALA A 312 -19.76 -11.12 -1.38
C ALA A 312 -19.41 -10.61 -2.78
N LEU A 313 -18.23 -10.96 -3.28
CA LEU A 313 -17.76 -10.66 -4.63
C LEU A 313 -17.59 -11.96 -5.44
N SER A 314 -17.76 -11.89 -6.75
CA SER A 314 -17.28 -12.97 -7.64
C SER A 314 -15.74 -13.02 -7.61
N ILE A 315 -15.15 -14.20 -7.54
CA ILE A 315 -13.69 -14.36 -7.63
C ILE A 315 -13.21 -14.01 -9.04
N SER A 316 -13.96 -14.38 -10.07
CA SER A 316 -13.58 -14.14 -11.47
C SER A 316 -13.71 -12.68 -11.92
N THR A 317 -14.69 -11.90 -11.41
CA THR A 317 -14.93 -10.51 -11.87
C THR A 317 -14.75 -9.42 -10.82
N GLY A 318 -14.79 -9.74 -9.52
CA GLY A 318 -14.81 -8.75 -8.44
C GLY A 318 -16.13 -8.01 -8.27
N GLU A 319 -17.17 -8.36 -9.03
CA GLU A 319 -18.50 -7.73 -8.93
C GLU A 319 -19.25 -8.17 -7.66
N GLU A 320 -20.02 -7.25 -7.07
CA GLU A 320 -20.80 -7.51 -5.84
C GLU A 320 -22.01 -8.41 -6.13
N LEU A 321 -21.94 -9.64 -5.63
CA LEU A 321 -23.01 -10.65 -5.71
C LEU A 321 -24.12 -10.35 -4.69
N TRP A 322 -23.74 -10.00 -3.45
CA TRP A 322 -24.66 -9.58 -2.40
C TRP A 322 -23.94 -8.85 -1.25
N ARG A 323 -24.73 -8.16 -0.42
CA ARG A 323 -24.26 -7.49 0.80
C ARG A 323 -25.25 -7.69 1.95
N THR A 324 -24.77 -8.23 3.07
CA THR A 324 -25.54 -8.44 4.29
C THR A 324 -24.97 -7.58 5.41
N HIS A 325 -25.74 -6.57 5.84
CA HIS A 325 -25.37 -5.73 6.98
C HIS A 325 -25.71 -6.39 8.32
N THR A 326 -24.88 -6.15 9.33
CA THR A 326 -25.00 -6.74 10.68
C THR A 326 -25.92 -5.96 11.63
N THR A 327 -26.18 -4.68 11.35
CA THR A 327 -27.02 -3.78 12.16
C THR A 327 -28.13 -3.13 11.33
N ASP A 328 -29.09 -2.48 11.99
CA ASP A 328 -30.07 -1.60 11.32
C ASP A 328 -29.40 -0.38 10.66
N ARG A 329 -30.10 0.30 9.75
CA ARG A 329 -29.58 1.56 9.17
C ARG A 329 -29.54 2.65 10.25
N PRO A 330 -28.39 3.33 10.48
CA PRO A 330 -28.29 4.40 11.46
C PRO A 330 -29.28 5.54 11.20
N ARG A 331 -29.82 6.12 12.27
CA ARG A 331 -30.76 7.26 12.27
C ARG A 331 -30.31 8.29 13.32
N PRO A 332 -30.67 9.58 13.17
CA PRO A 332 -30.44 10.59 14.19
C PRO A 332 -30.98 10.15 15.56
N THR A 333 -30.17 10.27 16.61
CA THR A 333 -30.51 9.89 17.99
C THR A 333 -30.59 11.11 18.91
N ILE A 334 -29.44 11.70 19.26
CA ILE A 334 -29.32 12.84 20.18
C ILE A 334 -28.37 13.89 19.60
N LEU A 335 -28.49 15.13 20.06
CA LEU A 335 -27.44 16.13 19.89
C LEU A 335 -26.40 15.94 21.02
N SER A 336 -25.11 16.05 20.70
CA SER A 336 -24.05 16.11 21.70
C SER A 336 -24.12 17.41 22.51
N SER A 337 -23.35 17.52 23.60
CA SER A 337 -23.18 18.77 24.34
C SER A 337 -22.56 19.91 23.51
N ALA A 338 -21.92 19.59 22.38
CA ALA A 338 -21.41 20.56 21.40
C ALA A 338 -22.46 20.93 20.33
N GLY A 339 -23.65 20.34 20.34
CA GLY A 339 -24.71 20.54 19.34
C GLY A 339 -24.63 19.62 18.12
N THR A 340 -23.69 18.68 18.09
CA THR A 340 -23.43 17.81 16.93
C THR A 340 -24.39 16.62 16.91
N GLN A 341 -25.08 16.39 15.79
CA GLN A 341 -26.04 15.31 15.65
C GLN A 341 -25.35 13.93 15.68
N GLN A 342 -25.73 13.10 16.63
CA GLN A 342 -25.28 11.71 16.73
C GLN A 342 -26.30 10.77 16.06
N TYR A 343 -25.83 9.59 15.65
CA TYR A 343 -26.56 8.58 14.88
C TYR A 343 -26.41 7.19 15.52
N GLY A 344 -27.42 6.34 15.35
CA GLY A 344 -27.36 4.95 15.79
C GLY A 344 -28.46 4.04 15.21
N PRO A 345 -28.34 2.71 15.35
CA PRO A 345 -27.25 2.00 16.04
C PRO A 345 -25.92 2.10 15.26
N SER A 346 -24.80 2.22 15.97
CA SER A 346 -23.47 2.11 15.34
C SER A 346 -23.25 0.69 14.82
N GLY A 347 -22.57 0.56 13.69
CA GLY A 347 -22.18 -0.72 13.08
C GLY A 347 -20.68 -1.01 13.12
N ALA A 348 -19.97 -0.48 14.11
CA ALA A 348 -18.53 -0.70 14.35
C ALA A 348 -18.23 -2.07 14.97
#